data_AF-A0A2U9S7W9-F1
#
_entry.id   AF-A0A2U9S7W9-F1
#
_cell.length_a   1.000
_cell.length_b   1.000
_cell.length_c   1.000
_cell.angle_alpha   90.00
_cell.angle_beta   90.00
_cell.angle_gamma   90.00
#
_symmetry.space_group_name_H-M   'P 1'
#
loop_
_entity.id
_entity.type
_entity.pdbx_description
1 polymer ?
#
loop_
_entity_poly.entity_id
_entity_poly.type
_entity_poly.pdbx_seq_one_letter_code
_entity_poly.pdbx_strand_id
1 'polypeptide(L)'
;MTIQPPPSQEPPAALHAVMPAALPADAYGRRMIEMLRAAGAGMSIHALPGPYPQVDPSAVLAADIALARLPDGAPVLLDGNALFNLAASLPADDRRLRFVALVDRPHWTDPGLTADEAAVRRNLEQGALSLLRRIVVPDEETTAAVCALGVRPDRVVRAAADAGGAAALMAVLAAL
;
A
#
# COMPACT_ATOMS: atom_id res chain seq x y z
N MET A 1 31.88 20.70 32.83
CA MET A 1 30.50 20.16 32.81
C MET A 1 30.27 19.59 31.43
N THR A 2 30.37 18.27 31.30
CA THR A 2 30.12 17.59 30.02
C THR A 2 28.63 17.32 29.95
N ILE A 3 27.91 18.06 29.12
CA ILE A 3 26.50 17.77 28.84
C ILE A 3 26.51 16.78 27.68
N GLN A 4 26.31 15.50 28.01
CA GLN A 4 26.01 14.50 27.01
C GLN A 4 24.57 14.77 26.52
N PRO A 5 24.33 14.95 25.21
CA PRO A 5 22.97 15.02 24.71
C PRO A 5 22.27 13.70 25.04
N PRO A 6 20.95 13.72 25.36
CA PRO A 6 20.22 12.49 25.57
C PRO A 6 20.35 11.61 24.32
N PRO A 7 20.42 10.27 24.45
CA PRO A 7 20.34 9.42 23.28
C PRO A 7 19.02 9.73 22.58
N SER A 8 19.09 10.24 21.34
CA SER A 8 17.96 10.27 20.44
C SER A 8 17.58 8.82 20.12
N GLN A 9 16.74 8.22 20.96
CA GLN A 9 15.99 7.02 20.62
C GLN A 9 14.59 7.44 20.17
N GLU A 10 14.51 8.10 19.01
CA GLU A 10 13.28 7.98 18.24
C GLU A 10 13.30 6.57 17.63
N PRO A 11 12.29 5.72 17.89
CA PRO A 11 12.24 4.43 17.23
C PRO A 11 12.19 4.66 15.71
N PRO A 12 13.05 3.98 14.92
CA PRO A 12 13.02 4.13 13.48
C PRO A 12 11.68 3.61 12.93
N ALA A 13 10.99 4.51 12.22
CA ALA A 13 9.81 4.32 11.37
C ALA A 13 8.60 3.58 11.96
N ALA A 14 7.62 4.35 12.47
CA ALA A 14 6.24 3.87 12.53
C ALA A 14 5.76 3.56 11.09
N LEU A 15 5.28 2.35 10.84
CA LEU A 15 4.70 1.97 9.56
C LEU A 15 3.46 2.85 9.29
N HIS A 16 3.34 3.43 8.10
CA HIS A 16 2.16 4.22 7.75
C HIS A 16 1.27 3.44 6.77
N ALA A 17 0.04 3.13 7.15
CA ALA A 17 -0.93 2.50 6.26
C ALA A 17 -1.88 3.56 5.70
N VAL A 18 -2.09 3.58 4.39
CA VAL A 18 -3.06 4.46 3.72
C VAL A 18 -4.11 3.58 3.04
N MET A 19 -5.35 3.69 3.50
CA MET A 19 -6.41 2.76 3.07
C MET A 19 -7.82 3.37 3.16
N PRO A 20 -8.79 2.92 2.34
CA PRO A 20 -10.17 3.36 2.44
C PRO A 20 -10.76 3.12 3.83
N ALA A 21 -11.44 4.12 4.40
CA ALA A 21 -12.06 4.03 5.71
C ALA A 21 -13.18 2.98 5.78
N ALA A 22 -13.87 2.78 4.66
CA ALA A 22 -15.04 1.90 4.56
C ALA A 22 -14.70 0.49 4.03
N LEU A 23 -13.46 0.01 4.19
CA LEU A 23 -13.08 -1.34 3.77
C LEU A 23 -13.93 -2.42 4.49
N PRO A 24 -14.48 -3.39 3.74
CA PRO A 24 -15.12 -4.58 4.30
C PRO A 24 -14.20 -5.33 5.28
N ALA A 25 -14.78 -6.01 6.26
CA ALA A 25 -14.03 -6.74 7.29
C ALA A 25 -13.17 -7.88 6.71
N ASP A 26 -13.62 -8.48 5.60
CA ASP A 26 -12.96 -9.56 4.89
C ASP A 26 -11.94 -9.06 3.84
N ALA A 27 -11.86 -7.75 3.60
CA ALA A 27 -10.90 -7.19 2.66
C ALA A 27 -9.45 -7.53 3.08
N TYR A 28 -8.66 -8.01 2.12
CA TYR A 28 -7.28 -8.43 2.35
C TYR A 28 -6.44 -7.38 3.07
N GLY A 29 -6.51 -6.12 2.64
CA GLY A 29 -5.76 -5.03 3.25
C GLY A 29 -6.09 -4.82 4.73
N ARG A 30 -7.37 -4.88 5.09
CA ARG A 30 -7.83 -4.77 6.48
C ARG A 30 -7.37 -5.95 7.33
N ARG A 31 -7.55 -7.18 6.83
CA ARG A 31 -7.10 -8.39 7.55
C ARG A 31 -5.59 -8.43 7.76
N MET A 32 -4.81 -8.03 6.76
CA MET A 32 -3.36 -7.95 6.87
C MET A 32 -2.92 -6.92 7.91
N ILE A 33 -3.56 -5.75 7.96
CA ILE A 33 -3.31 -4.75 9.00
C ILE A 33 -3.60 -5.29 10.41
N GLU A 34 -4.69 -6.04 10.58
CA GLU A 34 -5.02 -6.69 11.85
C GLU A 34 -3.94 -7.70 12.26
N MET A 35 -3.43 -8.51 11.32
CA MET A 35 -2.35 -9.45 11.59
C MET A 35 -1.02 -8.77 11.92
N LEU A 36 -0.67 -7.69 11.21
CA LEU A 36 0.52 -6.89 11.52
C LEU A 36 0.44 -6.26 12.91
N ARG A 37 -0.73 -5.73 13.29
CA ARG A 37 -0.96 -5.18 14.64
C ARG A 37 -0.85 -6.26 15.71
N ALA A 38 -1.45 -7.43 15.49
CA ALA A 38 -1.35 -8.57 16.40
C ALA A 38 0.10 -9.05 16.57
N ALA A 39 0.93 -8.91 15.53
CA ALA A 39 2.37 -9.19 15.56
C ALA A 39 3.21 -8.08 16.21
N GLY A 40 2.59 -7.00 16.72
CA GLY A 40 3.28 -5.92 17.42
C GLY A 40 3.85 -4.82 16.51
N ALA A 41 3.44 -4.75 15.24
CA ALA A 41 3.87 -3.68 14.35
C ALA A 41 3.33 -2.32 14.83
N GLY A 42 4.24 -1.40 15.17
CA GLY A 42 3.89 -0.01 15.44
C GLY A 42 3.48 0.70 14.16
N MET A 43 2.20 1.06 14.03
CA MET A 43 1.68 1.66 12.81
C MET A 43 0.67 2.79 13.04
N SER A 44 0.62 3.72 12.10
CA SER A 44 -0.43 4.74 11.97
C SER A 44 -1.27 4.47 10.74
N ILE A 45 -2.60 4.53 10.89
CA ILE A 45 -3.53 4.39 9.76
C ILE A 45 -4.02 5.77 9.35
N HIS A 46 -3.83 6.09 8.08
CA HIS A 46 -4.38 7.24 7.39
C HIS A 46 -5.60 6.77 6.60
N ALA A 47 -6.77 6.93 7.20
CA ALA A 47 -8.03 6.49 6.61
C ALA A 47 -8.48 7.46 5.52
N LEU A 48 -8.67 6.96 4.30
CA LEU A 48 -9.18 7.74 3.18
C LEU A 48 -10.71 7.84 3.28
N PRO A 49 -11.29 9.05 3.27
CA PRO A 49 -12.74 9.25 3.31
C PRO A 49 -13.39 8.79 2.00
N GLY A 50 -14.72 8.88 1.96
CA GLY A 50 -15.50 8.55 0.78
C GLY A 50 -16.09 7.13 0.81
N PRO A 51 -16.96 6.81 -0.16
CA PRO A 51 -17.58 5.50 -0.25
C PRO A 51 -16.58 4.40 -0.62
N TYR A 52 -16.94 3.15 -0.40
CA TYR A 52 -16.23 1.99 -0.92
C TYR A 52 -17.20 1.18 -1.80
N PRO A 53 -16.78 0.69 -2.98
CA PRO A 53 -15.43 0.76 -3.58
C PRO A 53 -15.09 2.06 -4.32
N GLN A 54 -16.01 3.04 -4.41
CA GLN A 54 -15.79 4.28 -5.13
C GLN A 54 -14.91 5.26 -4.37
N VAL A 55 -13.66 5.39 -4.78
CA VAL A 55 -12.77 6.43 -4.26
C VAL A 55 -13.12 7.76 -4.94
N ASP A 56 -13.59 8.73 -4.16
CA ASP A 56 -13.97 10.05 -4.65
C ASP A 56 -12.78 11.04 -4.57
N PRO A 57 -12.90 12.26 -5.11
CA PRO A 57 -11.83 13.26 -5.05
C PRO A 57 -11.36 13.62 -3.63
N SER A 58 -12.20 13.44 -2.62
CA SER A 58 -11.84 13.73 -1.22
C SER A 58 -10.82 12.72 -0.69
N ALA A 59 -10.90 11.46 -1.14
CA ALA A 59 -9.94 10.43 -0.81
C ALA A 59 -8.56 10.70 -1.43
N VAL A 60 -8.53 11.17 -2.67
CA VAL A 60 -7.28 11.56 -3.36
C VAL A 60 -6.59 12.71 -2.61
N LEU A 61 -7.34 13.77 -2.29
CA LEU A 61 -6.82 14.90 -1.52
C LEU A 61 -6.34 14.48 -0.12
N ALA A 62 -7.07 13.58 0.56
CA ALA A 62 -6.67 13.08 1.86
C ALA A 62 -5.37 12.27 1.78
N ALA A 63 -5.19 11.46 0.73
CA ALA A 63 -3.95 10.75 0.49
C ALA A 63 -2.80 11.72 0.25
N ASP A 64 -2.96 12.73 -0.61
CA ASP A 64 -1.93 13.75 -0.88
C ASP A 64 -1.47 14.43 0.41
N ILE A 65 -2.43 14.88 1.23
CA ILE A 65 -2.13 15.55 2.51
C ILE A 65 -1.41 14.58 3.47
N ALA A 66 -1.82 13.31 3.52
CA ALA A 66 -1.20 12.33 4.39
C ALA A 66 0.25 12.06 3.96
N LEU A 67 0.47 11.77 2.67
CA LEU A 67 1.78 11.43 2.10
C LEU A 67 2.78 12.58 2.24
N ALA A 68 2.36 13.81 1.92
CA ALA A 68 3.21 15.01 2.00
C ALA A 68 3.72 15.30 3.42
N ARG A 69 3.03 14.83 4.46
CA ARG A 69 3.41 15.02 5.87
C ARG A 69 4.35 13.95 6.42
N LEU A 70 4.50 12.82 5.72
CA LEU A 70 5.36 11.74 6.19
C LEU A 70 6.83 12.15 6.06
N PRO A 71 7.73 11.67 6.93
CA PRO A 71 9.15 11.95 6.80
C PRO A 71 9.78 11.17 5.64
N ASP A 72 10.89 11.68 5.12
CA ASP A 72 11.66 11.02 4.07
C ASP A 72 12.11 9.62 4.51
N GLY A 73 12.02 8.67 3.58
CA GLY A 73 12.33 7.26 3.84
C GLY A 73 11.25 6.50 4.59
N ALA A 74 10.12 7.10 4.95
CA ALA A 74 9.07 6.40 5.68
C ALA A 74 8.49 5.21 4.87
N PRO A 75 8.32 4.02 5.50
CA PRO A 75 7.61 2.90 4.93
C PRO A 75 6.12 3.17 4.91
N VAL A 76 5.53 3.06 3.72
CA VAL A 76 4.11 3.34 3.48
C VAL A 76 3.45 2.15 2.82
N LEU A 77 2.45 1.60 3.49
CA LEU A 77 1.62 0.51 3.02
C LEU A 77 0.33 1.08 2.40
N LEU A 78 0.19 0.92 1.10
CA LEU A 78 -0.97 1.39 0.32
C LEU A 78 -1.95 0.22 0.10
N ASP A 79 -3.24 0.46 0.32
CA ASP A 79 -4.26 -0.49 -0.07
C ASP A 79 -4.46 -0.51 -1.60
N GLY A 80 -4.45 -1.69 -2.20
CA GLY A 80 -4.59 -1.93 -3.63
C GLY A 80 -5.86 -1.32 -4.23
N ASN A 81 -6.96 -1.27 -3.47
CA ASN A 81 -8.23 -0.69 -3.92
C ASN A 81 -8.13 0.82 -4.14
N ALA A 82 -7.16 1.49 -3.50
CA ALA A 82 -6.93 2.92 -3.68
C ALA A 82 -5.95 3.24 -4.83
N LEU A 83 -5.10 2.29 -5.25
CA LEU A 83 -3.97 2.56 -6.16
C LEU A 83 -4.37 3.19 -7.49
N PHE A 84 -5.42 2.69 -8.14
CA PHE A 84 -5.90 3.24 -9.42
C PHE A 84 -6.22 4.74 -9.30
N ASN A 85 -6.85 5.14 -8.20
CA ASN A 85 -7.29 6.51 -7.97
C ASN A 85 -6.14 7.42 -7.49
N LEU A 86 -5.18 6.84 -6.78
CA LEU A 86 -3.99 7.55 -6.29
C LEU A 86 -2.86 7.60 -7.31
N ALA A 87 -3.00 7.00 -8.49
CA ALA A 87 -1.93 6.89 -9.48
C ALA A 87 -1.30 8.23 -9.87
N ALA A 88 -2.08 9.32 -9.88
CA ALA A 88 -1.58 10.67 -10.15
C ALA A 88 -0.85 11.32 -8.96
N SER A 89 -1.14 10.89 -7.74
CA SER A 89 -0.60 11.41 -6.48
C SER A 89 0.75 10.80 -6.12
N LEU A 90 0.91 9.50 -6.35
CA LEU A 90 2.11 8.75 -5.94
C LEU A 90 3.44 9.30 -6.50
N PRO A 91 3.54 9.78 -7.75
CA PRO A 91 4.80 10.31 -8.30
C PRO A 91 5.41 11.50 -7.56
N ALA A 92 4.62 12.24 -6.76
CA ALA A 92 5.14 13.37 -6.00
C ALA A 92 6.08 12.93 -4.86
N ASP A 93 5.88 11.72 -4.34
CA ASP A 93 6.53 11.22 -3.13
C ASP A 93 7.27 9.88 -3.34
N ASP A 94 7.23 9.28 -4.54
CA ASP A 94 7.78 7.94 -4.82
C ASP A 94 9.28 7.80 -4.53
N ARG A 95 10.05 8.86 -4.78
CA ARG A 95 11.49 8.89 -4.50
C ARG A 95 11.80 9.06 -3.02
N ARG A 96 10.92 9.77 -2.32
CA ARG A 96 11.08 10.20 -0.93
C ARG A 96 10.64 9.09 0.01
N LEU A 97 9.48 8.50 -0.23
CA LEU A 97 8.86 7.47 0.61
C LEU A 97 9.27 6.06 0.14
N ARG A 98 8.84 5.04 0.89
CA ARG A 98 9.06 3.62 0.58
C ARG A 98 7.71 2.94 0.42
N PHE A 99 7.13 3.08 -0.76
CA PHE A 99 5.80 2.51 -1.05
C PHE A 99 5.84 0.99 -1.18
N VAL A 100 4.91 0.34 -0.49
CA VAL A 100 4.54 -1.06 -0.61
C VAL A 100 3.03 -1.12 -0.79
N ALA A 101 2.51 -1.96 -1.67
CA ALA A 101 1.05 -2.15 -1.75
C ALA A 101 0.59 -3.52 -1.32
N LEU A 102 -0.61 -3.56 -0.75
CA LEU A 102 -1.40 -4.77 -0.53
C LEU A 102 -2.40 -4.92 -1.68
N VAL A 103 -2.12 -5.80 -2.63
CA VAL A 103 -2.99 -6.02 -3.79
C VAL A 103 -3.70 -7.34 -3.62
N ASP A 104 -5.01 -7.27 -3.38
CA ASP A 104 -5.89 -8.44 -3.36
C ASP A 104 -6.10 -8.98 -4.77
N ARG A 105 -6.34 -8.06 -5.71
CA ARG A 105 -6.59 -8.32 -7.12
C ARG A 105 -6.41 -7.02 -7.93
N PRO A 106 -5.99 -7.09 -9.20
CA PRO A 106 -6.12 -5.95 -10.10
C PRO A 106 -7.58 -5.64 -10.41
N HIS A 107 -7.86 -4.38 -10.71
CA HIS A 107 -9.21 -3.89 -10.94
C HIS A 107 -9.56 -3.70 -12.42
N TRP A 108 -8.59 -3.75 -13.34
CA TRP A 108 -8.82 -3.63 -14.80
C TRP A 108 -9.65 -4.77 -15.40
N THR A 109 -9.79 -5.89 -14.69
CA THR A 109 -10.66 -7.01 -15.05
C THR A 109 -11.99 -7.00 -14.30
N ASP A 110 -12.34 -5.90 -13.61
CA ASP A 110 -13.60 -5.81 -12.90
C ASP A 110 -14.80 -6.03 -13.85
N PRO A 111 -15.83 -6.77 -13.40
CA PRO A 111 -17.01 -6.98 -14.21
C PRO A 111 -17.74 -5.65 -14.47
N GLY A 112 -18.26 -5.50 -15.68
CA GLY A 112 -19.05 -4.31 -16.08
C GLY A 112 -18.24 -3.17 -16.67
N LEU A 113 -16.91 -3.30 -16.80
CA LEU A 113 -16.09 -2.33 -17.53
C LEU A 113 -16.27 -2.45 -19.04
N THR A 114 -16.38 -1.33 -19.72
CA THR A 114 -16.16 -1.23 -21.16
C THR A 114 -14.67 -1.48 -21.49
N ALA A 115 -14.37 -1.77 -22.76
CA ALA A 115 -12.99 -1.97 -23.19
C ALA A 115 -12.10 -0.74 -22.93
N ASP A 116 -12.65 0.46 -23.11
CA ASP A 116 -11.92 1.71 -22.87
C ASP A 116 -11.67 1.94 -21.38
N GLU A 117 -12.66 1.68 -20.52
CA GLU A 117 -12.51 1.77 -19.06
C GLU A 117 -11.48 0.76 -18.55
N ALA A 118 -11.53 -0.48 -19.04
CA ALA A 118 -10.56 -1.51 -18.71
C ALA A 118 -9.14 -1.12 -19.15
N ALA A 119 -8.97 -0.55 -20.34
CA ALA A 119 -7.68 -0.07 -20.83
C ALA A 119 -7.13 1.10 -20.00
N VAL A 120 -7.97 2.09 -19.68
CA VAL A 120 -7.60 3.21 -18.80
C VAL A 120 -7.20 2.70 -17.41
N ARG A 121 -7.99 1.79 -16.85
CA ARG A 121 -7.72 1.18 -15.55
C ARG A 121 -6.43 0.39 -15.53
N ARG A 122 -6.22 -0.43 -16.55
CA ARG A 122 -4.97 -1.16 -16.73
C ARG A 122 -3.77 -0.20 -16.74
N ASN A 123 -3.81 0.85 -17.56
CA ASN A 123 -2.70 1.82 -17.64
C ASN A 123 -2.41 2.52 -16.30
N LEU A 124 -3.46 2.92 -15.58
CA LEU A 124 -3.30 3.59 -14.28
C LEU A 124 -2.77 2.64 -13.20
N GLU A 125 -3.24 1.38 -13.17
CA GLU A 125 -2.69 0.36 -12.26
C GLU A 125 -1.23 0.04 -12.60
N GLN A 126 -0.88 -0.11 -13.88
CA GLN A 126 0.52 -0.32 -14.30
C GLN A 126 1.42 0.84 -13.83
N GLY A 127 0.97 2.08 -14.04
CA GLY A 127 1.67 3.28 -13.58
C GLY A 127 1.87 3.27 -12.07
N ALA A 128 0.80 3.07 -11.29
CA ALA A 128 0.87 3.03 -9.84
C ALA A 128 1.80 1.92 -9.32
N LEU A 129 1.65 0.68 -9.82
CA LEU A 129 2.47 -0.46 -9.40
C LEU A 129 3.96 -0.25 -9.73
N SER A 130 4.27 0.46 -10.81
CA SER A 130 5.65 0.75 -11.20
C SER A 130 6.42 1.58 -10.16
N LEU A 131 5.71 2.38 -9.36
CA LEU A 131 6.26 3.25 -8.32
C LEU A 131 6.50 2.51 -6.98
N LEU A 132 5.96 1.30 -6.83
CA LEU A 132 6.00 0.57 -5.55
C LEU A 132 7.25 -0.27 -5.39
N ARG A 133 8.00 -0.13 -4.30
CA ARG A 133 9.18 -0.97 -4.06
C ARG A 133 8.85 -2.46 -4.00
N ARG A 134 7.70 -2.78 -3.40
CA ARG A 134 7.20 -4.15 -3.22
C ARG A 134 5.69 -4.20 -3.42
N ILE A 135 5.22 -5.30 -4.01
CA ILE A 135 3.80 -5.61 -4.20
C ILE A 135 3.51 -6.88 -3.41
N VAL A 136 2.59 -6.80 -2.46
CA VAL A 136 2.25 -7.90 -1.56
C VAL A 136 0.89 -8.44 -1.97
N VAL A 137 0.83 -9.73 -2.26
CA VAL A 137 -0.35 -10.40 -2.82
C VAL A 137 -0.72 -11.62 -1.98
N PRO A 138 -2.01 -11.98 -1.89
CA PRO A 138 -2.45 -13.09 -1.05
C PRO A 138 -2.05 -14.47 -1.61
N ASP A 139 -1.97 -14.60 -2.94
CA ASP A 139 -1.83 -15.91 -3.61
C ASP A 139 -1.11 -15.84 -4.97
N GLU A 140 -0.99 -17.00 -5.62
CA GLU A 140 -0.34 -17.16 -6.93
C GLU A 140 -1.16 -16.58 -8.08
N GLU A 141 -2.49 -16.59 -7.99
CA GLU A 141 -3.37 -16.05 -9.03
C GLU A 141 -3.15 -14.54 -9.15
N THR A 142 -3.17 -13.84 -8.01
CA THR A 142 -2.88 -12.41 -7.97
C THR A 142 -1.42 -12.12 -8.32
N THR A 143 -0.48 -13.02 -7.97
CA THR A 143 0.93 -12.91 -8.43
C THR A 143 1.02 -12.86 -9.95
N ALA A 144 0.36 -13.80 -10.65
CA ALA A 144 0.34 -13.84 -12.10
C ALA A 144 -0.30 -12.57 -12.69
N ALA A 145 -1.40 -12.10 -12.09
CA ALA A 145 -2.13 -10.93 -12.54
C ALA A 145 -1.31 -9.64 -12.42
N VAL A 146 -0.58 -9.42 -11.32
CA VAL A 146 0.31 -8.25 -11.18
C VAL A 146 1.54 -8.35 -12.08
N CYS A 147 2.06 -9.56 -12.32
CA CYS A 147 3.14 -9.77 -13.30
C CYS A 147 2.69 -9.44 -14.72
N ALA A 148 1.44 -9.75 -15.09
CA ALA A 148 0.86 -9.38 -16.38
C ALA A 148 0.71 -7.85 -16.57
N LEU A 149 0.75 -7.09 -15.48
CA LEU A 149 0.83 -5.62 -15.48
C LEU A 149 2.27 -5.10 -15.60
N GLY A 150 3.27 -5.98 -15.69
CA GLY A 150 4.68 -5.61 -15.85
C GLY A 150 5.44 -5.45 -14.54
N VAL A 151 4.86 -5.88 -13.42
CA VAL A 151 5.60 -6.00 -12.16
C VAL A 151 6.62 -7.14 -12.28
N ARG A 152 7.87 -6.87 -11.93
CA ARG A 152 8.90 -7.91 -11.93
C ARG A 152 8.67 -8.90 -10.78
N PRO A 153 8.85 -10.23 -11.00
CA PRO A 153 8.61 -11.23 -9.97
C PRO A 153 9.39 -11.00 -8.65
N ASP A 154 10.60 -10.44 -8.73
CA ASP A 154 11.43 -10.13 -7.56
C ASP A 154 10.91 -8.96 -6.70
N ARG A 155 9.92 -8.22 -7.20
CA ARG A 155 9.19 -7.19 -6.44
C ARG A 155 7.90 -7.73 -5.81
N VAL A 156 7.46 -8.92 -6.16
CA VAL A 156 6.22 -9.52 -5.64
C VAL A 156 6.53 -10.37 -4.41
N VAL A 157 5.73 -10.21 -3.37
CA VAL A 157 5.81 -10.98 -2.13
C VAL A 157 4.45 -11.63 -1.91
N ARG A 158 4.44 -12.97 -1.82
CA ARG A 158 3.23 -13.70 -1.44
C ARG A 158 3.10 -13.72 0.08
N ALA A 159 2.00 -13.17 0.59
CA ALA A 159 1.70 -13.13 2.00
C ALA A 159 0.17 -13.18 2.18
N ALA A 160 -0.34 -14.33 2.63
CA ALA A 160 -1.74 -14.42 3.02
C ALA A 160 -2.01 -13.56 4.26
N ALA A 161 -3.25 -13.12 4.46
CA ALA A 161 -3.64 -12.37 5.67
C ALA A 161 -3.80 -13.30 6.88
N ASP A 162 -2.68 -13.89 7.29
CA ASP A 162 -2.47 -14.73 8.48
C ASP A 162 -1.14 -14.35 9.16
N ALA A 163 -0.79 -15.06 10.24
CA ALA A 163 0.43 -14.78 11.00
C ALA A 163 1.72 -14.98 10.18
N GLY A 164 1.74 -15.97 9.27
CA GLY A 164 2.90 -16.25 8.42
C GLY A 164 3.11 -15.16 7.38
N GLY A 165 2.05 -14.72 6.73
CA GLY A 165 2.11 -13.61 5.78
C GLY A 165 2.46 -12.28 6.43
N ALA A 166 1.95 -11.99 7.63
CA ALA A 166 2.34 -10.81 8.39
C ALA A 166 3.83 -10.81 8.74
N ALA A 167 4.39 -11.96 9.14
CA ALA A 167 5.83 -12.10 9.39
C ALA A 167 6.65 -11.88 8.11
N ALA A 168 6.21 -12.43 6.97
CA ALA A 168 6.86 -12.20 5.68
C ALA A 168 6.84 -10.71 5.28
N LEU A 169 5.70 -10.03 5.47
CA LEU A 169 5.57 -8.60 5.20
C LEU A 169 6.46 -7.75 6.12
N MET A 170 6.54 -8.09 7.41
CA MET A 170 7.44 -7.40 8.33
C MET A 170 8.90 -7.53 7.92
N ALA A 171 9.33 -8.71 7.45
CA ALA A 171 10.69 -8.91 6.94
C ALA A 171 10.96 -8.05 5.70
N VAL A 172 9.96 -7.89 4.83
CA VAL A 172 10.04 -7.02 3.65
C VAL A 172 10.16 -5.56 4.05
N LEU A 173 9.33 -5.10 4.99
CA LEU A 173 9.34 -3.72 5.48
C LEU A 173 10.67 -3.36 6.16
N ALA A 174 11.28 -4.30 6.88
CA ALA A 174 12.59 -4.13 7.51
C ALA A 174 13.76 -4.01 6.51
N ALA A 175 13.55 -4.36 5.24
CA ALA A 175 14.57 -4.39 4.20
C ALA A 175 14.45 -3.24 3.17
N LEU A 176 13.60 -2.23 3.40
CA LEU A 176 13.33 -1.09 2.49
C LEU A 176 14.30 0.08 2.66
#